data_AF-A0A7V9GTV9-F1
#
_entry.id   AF-A0A7V9GTV9-F1
#
_cell.length_a   1.000
_cell.length_b   1.000
_cell.length_c   1.000
_cell.angle_alpha   90.00
_cell.angle_beta   90.00
_cell.angle_gamma   90.00
#
_symmetry.space_group_name_H-M   'P 1'
#
loop_
_entity.id
_entity.type
_entity.pdbx_description
1 polymer ?
#
loop_
_entity_poly.entity_id
_entity_poly.type
_entity_poly.pdbx_seq_one_letter_code
_entity_poly.pdbx_strand_id
1 'polypeptide(L)'
;MRAVSALFVIVLVLLAVGGLLALRRRAVVRAAGTRRTGPSTLGLEVTQGEGRTRSLRGERHGHRVEVDIRRDSIRVHVNGAAHMFSAREELGRLVAGPHTPRRVRQALDETVADESRIWSGVQIEADGSGVLVRREGSRGEEFWPHYLELAERLVDIRPGS
;
A
#
# COMPACT_ATOMS: atom_id res chain seq x y z
N MET A 1 6.32 56.34 42.75
CA MET A 1 7.03 55.73 41.60
C MET A 1 6.94 54.19 41.66
N ARG A 2 5.74 53.60 41.50
CA ARG A 2 5.56 52.12 41.45
C ARG A 2 4.58 51.63 40.36
N ALA A 3 3.93 52.55 39.63
CA ALA A 3 2.96 52.20 38.59
C ALA A 3 3.60 51.86 37.23
N VAL A 4 4.80 52.38 36.94
CA VAL A 4 5.46 52.17 35.62
C VAL A 4 6.01 50.75 35.48
N SER A 5 6.40 50.10 36.58
CA SER A 5 6.97 48.75 36.55
C SER A 5 5.95 47.65 36.25
N ALA A 6 4.68 47.84 36.64
CA ALA A 6 3.63 46.85 36.39
C ALA A 6 3.24 46.76 34.91
N LEU A 7 3.24 47.90 34.20
CA LEU A 7 2.89 47.95 32.78
C LEU A 7 3.93 47.22 31.92
N PHE A 8 5.21 47.32 32.29
CA PHE A 8 6.31 46.71 31.54
C PHE A 8 6.29 45.18 31.62
N VAL A 9 5.91 44.62 32.77
CA VAL A 9 5.78 43.16 32.97
C VAL A 9 4.62 42.60 32.15
N ILE A 10 3.49 43.31 32.06
CA ILE A 10 2.33 42.88 31.27
C ILE A 10 2.65 42.85 29.77
N VAL A 11 3.37 43.86 29.26
CA VAL A 11 3.79 43.90 27.85
C VAL A 11 4.76 42.76 27.51
N LEU A 12 5.69 42.45 28.41
CA LEU A 12 6.63 41.33 28.24
C LEU A 12 5.93 39.97 28.21
N VAL A 13 4.94 39.76 29.07
CA VAL A 13 4.13 38.51 29.09
C VAL A 13 3.30 38.38 27.81
N LEU A 14 2.69 39.48 27.32
CA LEU A 14 1.92 39.45 26.08
C LEU A 14 2.79 39.18 24.85
N LEU A 15 4.02 39.70 24.79
CA LEU A 15 4.98 39.39 23.72
C LEU A 15 5.45 37.93 23.77
N ALA A 16 5.67 37.37 24.96
CA ALA A 16 6.05 35.96 25.12
C ALA A 16 4.92 35.00 24.70
N VAL A 17 3.66 35.30 25.06
CA VAL A 17 2.49 34.49 24.67
C VAL A 17 2.19 34.62 23.17
N GLY A 18 2.33 35.83 22.60
CA GLY A 18 2.22 36.06 21.16
C GLY A 18 3.28 35.31 20.34
N GLY A 19 4.53 35.28 20.82
CA GLY A 19 5.61 34.50 20.21
C GLY A 19 5.36 32.99 20.25
N LEU A 20 4.85 32.45 21.36
CA LEU A 20 4.54 31.03 21.51
C LEU A 20 3.37 30.57 20.61
N LEU A 21 2.39 31.44 20.37
CA LEU A 21 1.30 31.21 19.42
C LEU A 21 1.73 31.35 17.95
N ALA A 22 2.70 32.21 17.65
CA ALA A 22 3.30 32.31 16.33
C ALA A 22 4.15 31.08 15.97
N LEU A 23 4.79 30.44 16.95
CA LEU A 23 5.53 29.19 16.76
C LEU A 23 4.65 27.95 16.60
N ARG A 24 3.42 27.93 17.15
CA ARG A 24 2.48 26.82 16.88
C ARG A 24 1.74 26.91 15.53
N ARG A 25 1.78 28.06 14.85
CA ARG A 25 1.19 28.22 13.51
C ARG A 25 2.17 27.97 12.36
N ARG A 26 3.44 27.66 12.64
CA ARG A 26 4.49 27.40 11.64
C ARG A 26 5.18 26.04 11.85
N ALA A 27 4.42 24.95 11.75
CA ALA A 27 5.00 23.62 11.48
C ALA A 27 4.02 22.63 10.82
N VAL A 28 2.91 23.12 10.23
CA VAL A 28 2.18 22.37 9.20
C VAL A 28 2.48 23.01 7.86
N VAL A 29 3.77 23.22 7.57
CA VAL A 29 4.22 23.16 6.19
C VAL A 29 4.27 21.67 5.90
N ARG A 30 3.12 21.13 5.48
CA ARG A 30 3.08 19.92 4.66
C ARG A 30 4.20 20.11 3.66
N ALA A 31 5.25 19.28 3.77
CA ALA A 31 6.11 19.04 2.66
C ALA A 31 5.17 18.63 1.52
N ALA A 32 4.90 19.57 0.63
CA ALA A 32 4.21 19.31 -0.61
C ALA A 32 5.22 18.57 -1.48
N GLY A 33 5.53 17.33 -1.09
CA GLY A 33 6.16 16.38 -1.98
C GLY A 33 5.32 16.41 -3.25
N THR A 34 5.95 16.85 -4.34
CA THR A 34 5.33 17.02 -5.65
C THR A 34 4.65 15.71 -6.04
N ARG A 35 3.34 15.61 -5.81
CA ARG A 35 2.53 14.49 -6.27
C ARG A 35 2.45 14.61 -7.78
N ARG A 36 3.28 13.85 -8.48
CA ARG A 36 3.14 13.67 -9.91
C ARG A 36 2.09 12.58 -10.11
N THR A 37 0.95 12.97 -10.68
CA THR A 37 -0.12 12.05 -11.07
C THR A 37 -0.08 11.86 -12.58
N GLY A 38 -0.08 10.61 -13.02
CA GLY A 38 -0.13 10.25 -14.43
C GLY A 38 -0.60 8.81 -14.61
N PRO A 39 -1.16 8.45 -15.76
CA PRO A 39 -1.58 7.08 -16.03
C PRO A 39 -0.37 6.15 -16.12
N SER A 40 -0.48 4.96 -15.56
CA SER A 40 0.43 3.85 -15.84
C SER A 40 0.06 3.17 -17.17
N THR A 41 0.97 2.36 -17.71
CA THR A 41 0.69 1.50 -18.86
C THR A 41 -0.43 0.49 -18.62
N LEU A 42 -0.81 0.27 -17.36
CA LEU A 42 -1.86 -0.65 -16.93
C LEU A 42 -3.18 0.05 -16.58
N GLY A 43 -3.33 1.33 -16.91
CA GLY A 43 -4.55 2.11 -16.66
C GLY A 43 -4.75 2.52 -15.20
N LEU A 44 -3.71 2.44 -14.37
CA LEU A 44 -3.76 2.87 -12.97
C LEU A 44 -3.23 4.28 -12.81
N GLU A 45 -3.87 5.09 -11.98
CA GLU A 45 -3.35 6.39 -11.59
C GLU A 45 -2.14 6.22 -10.68
N VAL A 46 -0.99 6.75 -11.10
CA VAL A 46 0.25 6.70 -10.33
C VAL A 46 0.33 7.93 -9.44
N THR A 47 0.46 7.73 -8.13
CA THR A 47 0.82 8.79 -7.18
C THR A 47 2.21 8.51 -6.63
N GLN A 48 3.17 9.40 -6.91
CA GLN A 48 4.51 9.35 -6.31
C GLN A 48 4.52 10.09 -4.97
N GLY A 49 4.88 9.37 -3.90
CA GLY A 49 5.03 9.91 -2.55
C GLY A 49 6.48 10.21 -2.18
N GLU A 50 6.69 10.70 -0.96
CA GLU A 50 8.04 10.88 -0.41
C GLU A 50 8.76 9.53 -0.22
N GLY A 51 10.08 9.51 -0.40
CA GLY A 51 10.91 8.32 -0.08
C GLY A 51 10.79 7.12 -1.02
N ARG A 52 10.82 7.32 -2.35
CA ARG A 52 10.67 6.28 -3.39
C ARG A 52 9.38 5.44 -3.27
N THR A 53 8.37 5.96 -2.57
CA THR A 53 7.06 5.31 -2.50
C THR A 53 6.26 5.62 -3.75
N ARG A 54 5.71 4.59 -4.40
CA ARG A 54 4.76 4.71 -5.51
C ARG A 54 3.48 3.98 -5.15
N SER A 55 2.37 4.69 -5.13
CA SER A 55 1.03 4.10 -4.99
C SER A 55 0.33 4.18 -6.33
N LEU A 56 -0.20 3.08 -6.84
CA LEU A 56 -1.03 3.03 -8.03
C LEU A 56 -2.44 2.63 -7.63
N ARG A 57 -3.45 3.34 -8.13
CA ARG A 57 -4.86 3.05 -7.82
C ARG A 57 -5.70 3.14 -9.08
N GLY A 58 -6.75 2.33 -9.14
CA GLY A 58 -7.67 2.36 -10.28
C GLY A 58 -8.71 1.26 -10.21
N GLU A 59 -9.33 1.02 -11.36
CA GLU A 59 -10.29 -0.05 -11.56
C GLU A 59 -9.83 -0.92 -12.74
N ARG A 60 -9.85 -2.23 -12.57
CA ARG A 60 -9.51 -3.22 -13.60
C ARG A 60 -10.43 -4.42 -13.48
N HIS A 61 -10.96 -4.88 -14.62
CA HIS A 61 -11.88 -6.02 -14.67
C HIS A 61 -13.09 -5.91 -13.71
N GLY A 62 -13.55 -4.69 -13.40
CA GLY A 62 -14.65 -4.43 -12.46
C GLY A 62 -14.25 -4.46 -10.98
N HIS A 63 -12.95 -4.56 -10.68
CA HIS A 63 -12.40 -4.58 -9.32
C HIS A 63 -11.59 -3.31 -9.05
N ARG A 64 -11.70 -2.80 -7.83
CA ARG A 64 -10.80 -1.73 -7.36
C ARG A 64 -9.43 -2.34 -7.07
N VAL A 65 -8.39 -1.69 -7.60
CA VAL A 65 -7.00 -2.10 -7.45
C VAL A 65 -6.21 -1.04 -6.71
N GLU A 66 -5.38 -1.47 -5.77
CA GLU A 66 -4.39 -0.65 -5.08
C GLU A 66 -3.03 -1.38 -5.05
N VAL A 67 -1.99 -0.72 -5.55
CA VAL A 67 -0.62 -1.24 -5.58
C VAL A 67 0.27 -0.24 -4.86
N ASP A 68 0.84 -0.62 -3.73
CA ASP A 68 1.83 0.18 -3.01
C ASP A 68 3.22 -0.45 -3.16
N ILE A 69 4.12 0.29 -3.80
CA ILE A 69 5.51 -0.08 -3.99
C ILE A 69 6.35 0.83 -3.10
N ARG A 70 7.05 0.21 -2.15
CA ARG A 70 8.04 0.85 -1.27
C ARG A 70 9.41 0.25 -1.53
N ARG A 71 10.44 0.84 -0.90
CA ARG A 71 11.83 0.41 -1.06
C ARG A 71 12.05 -1.07 -0.70
N ASP A 72 11.30 -1.58 0.26
CA ASP A 72 11.48 -2.86 0.92
C ASP A 72 10.20 -3.69 1.01
N SER A 73 9.12 -3.24 0.35
CA SER A 73 7.86 -3.98 0.35
C SER A 73 7.03 -3.65 -0.87
N ILE A 74 6.30 -4.65 -1.38
CA ILE A 74 5.27 -4.47 -2.40
C ILE A 74 3.97 -5.03 -1.84
N ARG A 75 2.90 -4.27 -2.00
CA ARG A 75 1.55 -4.66 -1.64
C ARG A 75 0.65 -4.47 -2.85
N VAL A 76 -0.04 -5.52 -3.25
CA VAL A 76 -1.10 -5.47 -4.27
C VAL A 76 -2.40 -5.93 -3.63
N HIS A 77 -3.43 -5.12 -3.74
CA HIS A 77 -4.75 -5.42 -3.21
C HIS A 77 -5.79 -5.25 -4.32
N VAL A 78 -6.55 -6.31 -4.55
CA VAL A 78 -7.67 -6.33 -5.50
C VAL A 78 -8.93 -6.60 -4.70
N ASN A 79 -9.82 -5.62 -4.66
CA ASN A 79 -11.06 -5.71 -3.91
C ASN A 79 -12.07 -6.60 -4.64
N GLY A 80 -12.76 -7.48 -3.91
CA GLY A 80 -13.85 -8.30 -4.44
C GLY A 80 -14.28 -9.39 -3.46
N ALA A 81 -15.38 -10.07 -3.76
CA ALA A 81 -15.89 -11.16 -2.91
C ALA A 81 -15.07 -12.45 -3.14
N ALA A 82 -13.92 -12.57 -2.46
CA ALA A 82 -13.04 -13.72 -2.55
C ALA A 82 -13.38 -14.80 -1.50
N HIS A 83 -12.92 -16.03 -1.74
CA HIS A 83 -12.86 -17.05 -0.70
C HIS A 83 -11.82 -16.68 0.35
N MET A 84 -12.05 -17.06 1.60
CA MET A 84 -11.00 -17.02 2.61
C MET A 84 -9.93 -18.08 2.29
N PHE A 85 -8.70 -17.64 2.06
CA PHE A 85 -7.55 -18.53 1.93
C PHE A 85 -6.23 -17.79 2.22
N SER A 86 -5.16 -18.57 2.32
CA SER A 86 -3.81 -18.03 2.39
C SER A 86 -2.88 -18.86 1.50
N ALA A 87 -1.86 -18.24 0.93
CA ALA A 87 -0.77 -18.93 0.26
C ALA A 87 0.54 -18.23 0.57
N ARG A 88 1.65 -18.95 0.51
CA ARG A 88 2.98 -18.36 0.70
C ARG A 88 3.98 -19.04 -0.21
N GLU A 89 5.08 -18.36 -0.49
CA GLU A 89 6.18 -18.98 -1.19
C GLU A 89 6.89 -20.03 -0.33
N GLU A 90 7.14 -21.19 -0.92
CA GLU A 90 8.01 -22.25 -0.40
C GLU A 90 8.81 -22.84 -1.56
N LEU A 91 10.15 -22.81 -1.47
CA LEU A 91 11.06 -23.38 -2.47
C LEU A 91 10.81 -22.81 -3.89
N GLY A 92 10.50 -21.52 -4.00
CA GLY A 92 10.29 -20.81 -5.25
C GLY A 92 8.91 -20.97 -5.88
N ARG A 93 7.94 -21.59 -5.18
CA ARG A 93 6.56 -21.75 -5.65
C ARG A 93 5.56 -21.29 -4.61
N LEU A 94 4.38 -20.86 -5.05
CA LEU A 94 3.28 -20.54 -4.15
C LEU A 94 2.63 -21.84 -3.66
N VAL A 95 2.58 -22.02 -2.35
CA VAL A 95 1.92 -23.16 -1.69
C VAL A 95 0.68 -22.67 -0.97
N ALA A 96 -0.45 -23.26 -1.34
CA ALA A 96 -1.75 -23.01 -0.74
C ALA A 96 -1.83 -23.55 0.70
N GLY A 97 -2.37 -22.74 1.61
CA GLY A 97 -2.65 -23.11 2.99
C GLY A 97 -3.72 -24.21 3.13
N PRO A 98 -3.90 -24.76 4.34
CA PRO A 98 -4.72 -25.96 4.58
C PRO A 98 -6.20 -25.80 4.21
N HIS A 99 -6.76 -24.59 4.35
CA HIS A 99 -8.19 -24.31 4.10
C HIS A 99 -8.46 -23.70 2.73
N THR A 100 -7.48 -23.72 1.83
CA THR A 100 -7.61 -23.12 0.49
C THR A 100 -8.57 -23.94 -0.37
N PRO A 101 -9.60 -23.32 -0.99
CA PRO A 101 -10.52 -24.01 -1.89
C PRO A 101 -9.80 -24.68 -3.06
N ARG A 102 -10.34 -25.82 -3.54
CA ARG A 102 -9.71 -26.62 -4.62
C ARG A 102 -9.42 -25.80 -5.88
N ARG A 103 -10.35 -24.94 -6.31
CA ARG A 103 -10.16 -24.08 -7.51
C ARG A 103 -9.05 -23.06 -7.33
N VAL A 104 -8.94 -22.47 -6.13
CA VAL A 104 -7.84 -21.56 -5.78
C VAL A 104 -6.51 -22.32 -5.80
N ARG A 105 -6.47 -23.52 -5.21
CA ARG A 105 -5.27 -24.38 -5.23
C ARG A 105 -4.84 -24.68 -6.67
N GLN A 106 -5.78 -25.07 -7.53
CA GLN A 106 -5.50 -25.31 -8.94
C GLN A 106 -4.95 -24.07 -9.65
N ALA A 107 -5.54 -22.89 -9.43
CA ALA A 107 -5.04 -21.65 -10.02
C ALA A 107 -3.62 -21.28 -9.56
N LEU A 108 -3.31 -21.53 -8.28
CA LEU A 108 -1.95 -21.37 -7.73
C LEU A 108 -0.97 -22.37 -8.34
N ASP A 109 -1.38 -23.64 -8.52
CA ASP A 109 -0.54 -24.67 -9.13
C ASP A 109 -0.27 -24.42 -10.63
N GLU A 110 -1.23 -23.82 -11.34
CA GLU A 110 -1.09 -23.41 -12.75
C GLU A 110 -0.24 -22.15 -12.93
N THR A 111 0.03 -21.41 -11.85
CA THR A 111 0.93 -20.26 -11.89
C THR A 111 2.35 -20.79 -12.06
N VAL A 112 2.90 -20.62 -13.27
CA VAL A 112 4.07 -21.34 -13.78
C VAL A 112 5.26 -21.32 -12.80
N ALA A 113 5.75 -22.52 -12.47
CA ALA A 113 6.88 -22.74 -11.56
C ALA A 113 8.25 -22.26 -12.12
N ASP A 114 8.35 -21.96 -13.42
CA ASP A 114 9.59 -21.57 -14.09
C ASP A 114 10.09 -20.16 -13.71
N GLU A 115 9.26 -19.36 -13.03
CA GLU A 115 9.63 -18.01 -12.60
C GLU A 115 9.83 -17.92 -11.08
N SER A 116 10.56 -18.89 -10.50
CA SER A 116 10.81 -19.00 -9.05
C SER A 116 11.27 -17.69 -8.35
N ARG A 117 11.93 -16.79 -9.09
CA ARG A 117 12.35 -15.48 -8.58
C ARG A 117 11.19 -14.51 -8.34
N ILE A 118 10.11 -14.62 -9.11
CA ILE A 118 8.93 -13.75 -9.00
C ILE A 118 8.24 -13.99 -7.67
N TRP A 119 8.03 -15.26 -7.32
CA TRP A 119 7.28 -15.64 -6.13
C TRP A 119 8.09 -15.55 -4.84
N SER A 120 9.41 -15.39 -4.92
CA SER A 120 10.29 -15.34 -3.74
C SER A 120 9.83 -14.30 -2.72
N GLY A 121 9.55 -14.76 -1.50
CA GLY A 121 9.09 -13.92 -0.38
C GLY A 121 7.65 -13.43 -0.50
N VAL A 122 6.86 -13.96 -1.44
CA VAL A 122 5.46 -13.59 -1.62
C VAL A 122 4.57 -14.31 -0.59
N GLN A 123 3.60 -13.57 -0.05
CA GLN A 123 2.52 -14.04 0.79
C GLN A 123 1.20 -13.54 0.21
N ILE A 124 0.19 -14.38 0.22
CA ILE A 124 -1.15 -14.08 -0.29
C ILE A 124 -2.14 -14.37 0.82
N GLU A 125 -3.02 -13.43 1.07
CA GLU A 125 -4.15 -13.55 1.98
C GLU A 125 -5.40 -13.10 1.23
N ALA A 126 -6.49 -13.84 1.39
CA ALA A 126 -7.77 -13.45 0.85
C ALA A 126 -8.84 -13.56 1.93
N ASP A 127 -9.74 -12.61 1.91
CA ASP A 127 -10.90 -12.55 2.79
C ASP A 127 -12.13 -12.07 2.01
N GLY A 128 -13.24 -11.84 2.71
CA GLY A 128 -14.48 -11.38 2.06
C GLY A 128 -14.40 -10.01 1.40
N SER A 129 -13.30 -9.28 1.54
CA SER A 129 -13.07 -7.96 0.95
C SER A 129 -12.17 -7.97 -0.28
N GLY A 130 -11.37 -9.03 -0.49
CA GLY A 130 -10.52 -9.14 -1.67
C GLY A 130 -9.35 -10.10 -1.51
N VAL A 131 -8.37 -9.93 -2.40
CA VAL A 131 -7.10 -10.65 -2.41
C VAL A 131 -5.96 -9.66 -2.21
N LEU A 132 -5.14 -9.95 -1.21
CA LEU A 132 -3.96 -9.18 -0.82
C LEU A 132 -2.71 -10.01 -1.11
N VAL A 133 -1.87 -9.53 -2.02
CA VAL A 133 -0.53 -10.08 -2.29
C VAL A 133 0.50 -9.14 -1.66
N ARG A 134 1.40 -9.70 -0.86
CA ARG A 134 2.48 -8.98 -0.20
C ARG A 134 3.81 -9.62 -0.50
N ARG A 135 4.83 -8.79 -0.65
CA ARG A 135 6.21 -9.22 -0.71
C ARG A 135 7.05 -8.27 0.12
N GLU A 136 7.85 -8.83 1.01
CA GLU A 136 8.87 -8.06 1.74
C GLU A 136 10.23 -8.22 1.02
N GLY A 137 11.12 -7.25 1.17
CA GLY A 137 12.45 -7.22 0.57
C GLY A 137 12.61 -6.20 -0.56
N SER A 138 13.87 -5.88 -0.87
CA SER A 138 14.26 -4.78 -1.77
C SER A 138 14.30 -5.11 -3.27
N ARG A 139 13.84 -6.31 -3.66
CA ARG A 139 13.81 -6.77 -5.06
C ARG A 139 12.37 -6.93 -5.54
N GLY A 140 12.16 -7.07 -6.84
CA GLY A 140 10.86 -7.46 -7.40
C GLY A 140 9.88 -6.32 -7.63
N GLU A 141 10.34 -5.06 -7.62
CA GLU A 141 9.52 -3.95 -8.15
C GLU A 141 9.11 -4.25 -9.58
N GLU A 142 9.99 -4.86 -10.38
CA GLU A 142 9.69 -5.29 -11.74
C GLU A 142 8.55 -6.33 -11.84
N PHE A 143 8.24 -7.03 -10.76
CA PHE A 143 7.29 -8.15 -10.76
C PHE A 143 5.89 -7.79 -10.25
N TRP A 144 5.65 -6.56 -9.79
CA TRP A 144 4.32 -6.15 -9.32
C TRP A 144 3.19 -6.42 -10.33
N PRO A 145 3.39 -6.33 -11.67
CA PRO A 145 2.33 -6.66 -12.62
C PRO A 145 1.88 -8.12 -12.53
N HIS A 146 2.80 -9.05 -12.28
CA HIS A 146 2.50 -10.48 -12.11
C HIS A 146 1.70 -10.73 -10.83
N TYR A 147 2.01 -10.00 -9.75
CA TYR A 147 1.26 -10.08 -8.49
C TYR A 147 -0.17 -9.57 -8.67
N LEU A 148 -0.35 -8.51 -9.47
CA LEU A 148 -1.66 -7.98 -9.81
C LEU A 148 -2.47 -8.97 -10.65
N GLU A 149 -1.90 -9.52 -11.71
CA GLU A 149 -2.59 -10.49 -12.57
C GLU A 149 -3.04 -11.73 -11.78
N LEU A 150 -2.18 -12.24 -10.88
CA LEU A 150 -2.55 -13.34 -10.00
C LEU A 150 -3.68 -12.93 -9.05
N ALA A 151 -3.61 -11.76 -8.41
CA ALA A 151 -4.65 -11.30 -7.50
C ALA A 151 -6.01 -11.11 -8.21
N GLU A 152 -6.01 -10.54 -9.42
CA GLU A 152 -7.19 -10.42 -10.30
C GLU A 152 -7.78 -11.79 -10.62
N ARG A 153 -6.94 -12.75 -11.03
CA ARG A 153 -7.38 -14.12 -11.31
C ARG A 153 -7.99 -14.80 -10.09
N LEU A 154 -7.39 -14.62 -8.91
CA LEU A 154 -7.82 -15.27 -7.68
C LEU A 154 -9.13 -14.67 -7.14
N VAL A 155 -9.34 -13.36 -7.24
CA VAL A 155 -10.59 -12.72 -6.80
C VAL A 155 -11.79 -13.14 -7.66
N ASP A 156 -11.55 -13.49 -8.93
CA ASP A 156 -12.60 -13.96 -9.85
C ASP A 156 -13.04 -15.41 -9.60
N ILE A 157 -12.31 -16.17 -8.76
CA ILE A 157 -12.72 -17.50 -8.32
C ILE A 157 -13.78 -17.33 -7.22
N ARG A 158 -15.04 -17.18 -7.62
CA ARG A 158 -16.14 -16.86 -6.70
C ARG A 158 -16.54 -18.02 -5.77
N PRO A 159 -17.12 -17.70 -4.60
CA PRO A 159 -17.85 -18.69 -3.79
C PRO A 159 -19.05 -19.26 -4.54
N GLY A 160 -19.10 -20.60 -4.66
CA GLY A 160 -20.28 -21.32 -5.19
C GLY A 160 -20.32 -21.52 -6.71
N SER A 161 -19.29 -21.13 -7.45
CA SER A 161 -19.13 -21.49 -8.87
C SER A 161 -18.60 -22.90 -9.07
#